data_AF-A0A7J7PFQ6-F1
#
_entry.id   AF-A0A7J7PFQ6-F1
#
_cell.length_a   1.000
_cell.length_b   1.000
_cell.length_c   1.000
_cell.angle_alpha   90.00
_cell.angle_beta   90.00
_cell.angle_gamma   90.00
#
_symmetry.space_group_name_H-M   'P 1'
#
loop_
_entity.id
_entity.type
_entity.pdbx_description
1 polymer ?
#
loop_
_entity_poly.entity_id
_entity_poly.type
_entity_poly.pdbx_seq_one_letter_code
_entity_poly.pdbx_strand_id
1 'polypeptide(L)'
;MQLTGRLNGVNAEHVLCSRSSARLCARPAARAHRAHSQQHVAEVAWRQLASPVDRKAAVVVRSSPAPASSGLQAPGQHLQQVNIVYKFGGSSVRDAERMREVADIICSFQEHLPCVVLSAMGKTTNMLLDCGELALRSPTDTIPNLKPLRAVRELHLSTCEELGVEAAVRAEVEALLCNLQQLLIGISIMQDLTPRAKDSLVSFGERMSTRIFASFLRASGVPARQHDAPDIGITTSDEFGNADILYDQTLSKVKAALTQGPDGPRQVQVWKDVDGVLTSDPRIVPNTMPVTELTYEEATELAFFGAQVLHPLAMQPAIRSQHMDVRVKNSYNRQASGTIISKSRDMACCLVTSIVLKNNVTLVDIVSSRMLGQYGFLATVFDLFRSQQVSVDVVASSEVSISLSLDPKKTWSDGEVGEELNHLIYELEKISSVRVRSGMAILSLICNVERTSEILLRTLRCCWLRASTCP
;
A
#
# COMPACT_ATOMS: atom_id res chain seq x y z
N MET A 1 -7.25 5.53 -21.38
CA MET A 1 -6.12 4.58 -21.39
C MET A 1 -4.87 5.42 -21.60
N GLN A 2 -4.09 5.66 -20.55
CA GLN A 2 -2.90 6.50 -20.64
C GLN A 2 -1.69 5.56 -20.83
N LEU A 3 -0.89 5.81 -21.86
CA LEU A 3 0.34 5.07 -22.15
C LEU A 3 1.51 5.95 -21.75
N THR A 4 2.30 5.52 -20.77
CA THR A 4 3.60 6.11 -20.46
C THR A 4 4.67 5.16 -21.01
N GLY A 5 5.37 5.60 -22.05
CA GLY A 5 6.49 4.87 -22.64
C GLY A 5 7.45 5.86 -23.29
N ARG A 6 8.74 5.76 -22.96
CA ARG A 6 9.80 6.50 -23.68
C ARG A 6 9.95 5.90 -25.07
N LEU A 7 9.61 6.66 -26.10
CA LEU A 7 9.99 6.37 -27.47
C LEU A 7 11.46 6.75 -27.65
N ASN A 8 12.36 5.78 -27.60
CA ASN A 8 13.71 5.95 -28.15
C ASN A 8 13.61 5.87 -29.68
N GLY A 9 13.58 7.03 -30.33
CA GLY A 9 14.11 7.23 -31.67
C GLY A 9 13.51 6.40 -32.81
N VAL A 10 12.19 6.47 -33.05
CA VAL A 10 11.62 6.17 -34.38
C VAL A 10 10.46 7.12 -34.67
N ASN A 11 10.55 7.87 -35.77
CA ASN A 11 9.46 8.71 -36.30
C ASN A 11 8.26 7.85 -36.71
N ALA A 12 7.06 8.21 -36.27
CA ALA A 12 5.82 7.60 -36.76
C ALA A 12 4.94 8.69 -37.39
N GLU A 13 4.85 8.65 -38.73
CA GLU A 13 3.89 9.41 -39.54
C GLU A 13 2.49 8.80 -39.47
N HIS A 14 1.50 9.69 -39.51
CA HIS A 14 0.05 9.58 -39.77
C HIS A 14 -0.57 8.22 -40.19
N VAL A 15 -1.74 7.90 -39.60
CA VAL A 15 -2.99 7.59 -40.37
C VAL A 15 -4.23 8.11 -39.60
N LEU A 16 -4.85 9.17 -40.12
CA LEU A 16 -6.23 9.57 -39.86
C LEU A 16 -7.14 8.84 -40.87
N CYS A 17 -8.25 8.26 -40.43
CA CYS A 17 -9.36 7.96 -41.33
C CYS A 17 -10.67 8.49 -40.75
N SER A 18 -11.09 9.63 -41.28
CA SER A 18 -12.45 10.13 -41.21
C SER A 18 -13.33 9.35 -42.19
N ARG A 19 -14.59 9.10 -41.80
CA ARG A 19 -15.76 9.18 -42.70
C ARG A 19 -17.04 9.01 -41.89
N SER A 20 -17.64 10.15 -41.57
CA SER A 20 -19.06 10.31 -41.36
C SER A 20 -19.81 10.04 -42.67
N SER A 21 -20.75 9.11 -42.65
CA SER A 21 -21.86 9.11 -43.59
C SER A 21 -23.11 8.66 -42.86
N ALA A 22 -23.93 9.64 -42.50
CA ALA A 22 -25.30 9.44 -42.07
C ALA A 22 -26.10 8.87 -43.25
N ARG A 23 -26.80 7.75 -43.03
CA ARG A 23 -27.97 7.40 -43.83
C ARG A 23 -29.08 6.92 -42.91
N LEU A 24 -30.18 7.67 -42.97
CA LEU A 24 -31.51 7.26 -42.59
C LEU A 24 -31.84 5.89 -43.22
N CYS A 25 -32.50 5.02 -42.46
CA CYS A 25 -33.44 4.08 -43.06
C CYS A 25 -34.69 3.97 -42.18
N ALA A 26 -35.80 4.23 -42.86
CA ALA A 26 -37.15 4.21 -42.35
C ALA A 26 -37.59 2.80 -41.93
N ARG A 27 -38.52 2.76 -40.98
CA ARG A 27 -39.40 1.62 -40.75
C ARG A 27 -40.16 1.27 -42.03
N PRO A 28 -40.56 0.01 -42.17
CA PRO A 28 -41.99 -0.22 -42.34
C PRO A 28 -42.53 -1.26 -41.35
N ALA A 29 -43.77 -1.02 -40.97
CA ALA A 29 -44.62 -1.93 -40.23
C ALA A 29 -45.11 -3.05 -41.16
N ALA A 30 -45.15 -4.29 -40.65
CA ALA A 30 -46.03 -5.33 -41.16
C ALA A 30 -46.53 -6.18 -39.99
N ARG A 31 -47.86 -6.19 -39.83
CA ARG A 31 -48.65 -7.05 -38.94
C ARG A 31 -48.96 -8.36 -39.65
N ALA A 32 -48.89 -9.47 -38.91
CA ALA A 32 -49.63 -10.75 -39.03
C ALA A 32 -48.80 -11.83 -38.31
N HIS A 33 -49.27 -12.81 -37.55
CA HIS A 33 -50.59 -13.33 -37.22
C HIS A 33 -50.45 -14.11 -35.89
N ARG A 34 -51.52 -14.16 -35.08
CA ARG A 34 -51.64 -15.04 -33.90
C ARG A 34 -51.83 -16.50 -34.34
N ALA A 35 -51.26 -17.45 -33.59
CA ALA A 35 -51.91 -18.71 -33.24
C ALA A 35 -51.29 -19.34 -31.98
N HIS A 36 -52.16 -19.83 -31.11
CA HIS A 36 -51.92 -20.49 -29.82
C HIS A 36 -51.26 -21.87 -29.94
N SER A 37 -50.53 -22.32 -28.91
CA SER A 37 -50.94 -23.46 -28.07
C SER A 37 -49.88 -23.88 -27.03
N GLN A 38 -50.39 -24.16 -25.82
CA GLN A 38 -49.94 -25.13 -24.80
C GLN A 38 -48.62 -24.89 -24.04
N GLN A 39 -48.62 -24.43 -22.77
CA GLN A 39 -48.95 -25.08 -21.47
C GLN A 39 -47.93 -26.14 -20.98
N HIS A 40 -47.50 -25.97 -19.71
CA HIS A 40 -46.80 -26.90 -18.79
C HIS A 40 -45.30 -27.14 -19.10
N VAL A 41 -44.29 -27.08 -18.22
CA VAL A 41 -44.06 -27.19 -16.75
C VAL A 41 -42.73 -26.41 -16.50
N ALA A 42 -42.42 -25.63 -15.46
CA ALA A 42 -42.28 -26.01 -14.06
C ALA A 42 -42.04 -24.75 -13.21
N GLU A 43 -42.88 -24.56 -12.20
CA GLU A 43 -42.69 -23.64 -11.09
C GLU A 43 -42.33 -24.53 -9.89
N VAL A 44 -41.04 -24.74 -9.62
CA VAL A 44 -40.54 -25.26 -8.33
C VAL A 44 -39.13 -24.72 -8.10
N ALA A 45 -38.88 -24.21 -6.88
CA ALA A 45 -37.59 -23.79 -6.30
C ALA A 45 -37.17 -22.31 -6.45
N TRP A 46 -38.01 -21.37 -5.98
CA TRP A 46 -37.58 -20.00 -5.62
C TRP A 46 -37.95 -19.58 -4.19
N ARG A 47 -38.01 -20.53 -3.25
CA ARG A 47 -38.19 -20.23 -1.81
C ARG A 47 -37.44 -21.23 -0.95
N GLN A 48 -36.13 -21.04 -0.84
CA GLN A 48 -35.29 -21.37 0.31
C GLN A 48 -33.84 -21.06 -0.08
N LEU A 49 -33.32 -19.92 0.38
CA LEU A 49 -31.91 -19.59 0.67
C LEU A 49 -31.83 -18.06 0.82
N ALA A 50 -32.53 -17.55 1.83
CA ALA A 50 -32.28 -16.22 2.36
C ALA A 50 -31.68 -16.40 3.77
N SER A 51 -30.36 -16.44 3.84
CA SER A 51 -29.58 -16.06 5.02
C SER A 51 -28.22 -15.52 4.57
N PRO A 52 -27.70 -14.48 5.25
CA PRO A 52 -26.49 -13.78 4.82
C PRO A 52 -25.26 -14.61 5.19
N VAL A 53 -24.41 -14.93 4.22
CA VAL A 53 -23.14 -15.60 4.50
C VAL A 53 -22.01 -14.60 4.34
N ASP A 54 -21.60 -14.03 5.47
CA ASP A 54 -20.25 -13.51 5.68
C ASP A 54 -19.24 -14.59 5.24
N ARG A 55 -18.57 -14.38 4.11
CA ARG A 55 -17.45 -15.25 3.66
C ARG A 55 -16.15 -14.47 3.68
N LYS A 56 -15.63 -14.20 4.88
CA LYS A 56 -14.18 -14.29 5.10
C LYS A 56 -13.84 -15.77 5.18
N ALA A 57 -13.52 -16.39 4.04
CA ALA A 57 -12.88 -17.69 4.03
C ALA A 57 -11.42 -17.49 4.48
N ALA A 58 -11.21 -17.42 5.79
CA ALA A 58 -9.91 -17.72 6.37
C ALA A 58 -9.66 -19.22 6.09
N VAL A 59 -8.71 -19.52 5.21
CA VAL A 59 -8.14 -20.86 5.13
C VAL A 59 -7.39 -21.08 6.44
N VAL A 60 -8.10 -21.62 7.43
CA VAL A 60 -7.49 -22.09 8.68
C VAL A 60 -6.78 -23.39 8.33
N VAL A 61 -5.52 -23.28 7.91
CA VAL A 61 -4.58 -24.40 8.02
C VAL A 61 -4.36 -24.58 9.51
N ARG A 62 -4.97 -25.62 10.09
CA ARG A 62 -4.66 -26.04 11.47
C ARG A 62 -3.20 -26.48 11.50
N SER A 63 -2.31 -25.61 11.98
CA SER A 63 -1.00 -26.03 12.43
C SER A 63 -1.19 -26.98 13.62
N SER A 64 -0.54 -28.14 13.57
CA SER A 64 -0.50 -29.05 14.71
C SER A 64 0.21 -28.34 15.88
N PRO A 65 -0.21 -28.55 17.14
CA PRO A 65 0.48 -27.96 18.28
C PRO A 65 1.92 -28.50 18.32
N ALA A 66 2.90 -27.61 18.16
CA ALA A 66 4.29 -27.94 18.35
C ALA A 66 4.52 -28.35 19.82
N PRO A 67 5.39 -29.34 20.10
CA PRO A 67 5.65 -29.78 21.46
C PRO A 67 6.26 -28.64 22.28
N ALA A 68 5.87 -28.56 23.55
CA ALA A 68 6.48 -27.66 24.52
C ALA A 68 7.94 -28.06 24.81
N SER A 69 8.77 -27.03 25.06
CA SER A 69 10.17 -27.04 25.56
C SER A 69 11.27 -27.58 24.63
N SER A 70 11.52 -26.87 23.53
CA SER A 70 12.87 -26.70 22.97
C SER A 70 13.05 -25.22 22.65
N GLY A 71 14.04 -24.55 23.25
CA GLY A 71 14.31 -23.12 22.98
C GLY A 71 14.52 -22.85 21.48
N LEU A 72 14.27 -21.62 21.05
CA LEU A 72 14.48 -21.23 19.66
C LEU A 72 16.00 -21.29 19.35
N GLN A 73 16.35 -21.90 18.22
CA GLN A 73 17.73 -21.91 17.76
C GLN A 73 18.04 -20.62 17.01
N ALA A 74 18.98 -19.83 17.54
CA ALA A 74 19.41 -18.58 16.91
C ALA A 74 19.91 -18.83 15.46
N PRO A 75 19.41 -18.08 14.46
CA PRO A 75 19.82 -18.26 13.08
C PRO A 75 21.20 -17.64 12.82
N GLY A 76 21.87 -18.07 11.74
CA GLY A 76 23.08 -17.39 11.25
C GLY A 76 24.31 -17.52 12.15
N GLN A 77 24.37 -18.51 13.05
CA GLN A 77 25.49 -18.69 13.99
C GLN A 77 26.87 -18.86 13.31
N HIS A 78 26.90 -19.28 12.05
CA HIS A 78 28.11 -19.44 11.25
C HIS A 78 28.51 -18.18 10.48
N LEU A 79 27.68 -17.13 10.52
CA LEU A 79 27.90 -15.89 9.79
C LEU A 79 28.52 -14.83 10.70
N GLN A 80 29.43 -14.04 10.13
CA GLN A 80 30.12 -12.96 10.81
C GLN A 80 29.48 -11.58 10.55
N GLN A 81 28.49 -11.50 9.66
CA GLN A 81 27.84 -10.25 9.26
C GLN A 81 26.39 -10.48 8.82
N VAL A 82 25.57 -9.43 8.97
CA VAL A 82 24.19 -9.41 8.48
C VAL A 82 24.17 -9.61 6.97
N ASN A 83 23.45 -10.62 6.50
CA ASN A 83 23.33 -10.94 5.08
C ASN A 83 21.94 -10.65 4.49
N ILE A 84 20.94 -10.42 5.35
CA ILE A 84 19.55 -10.22 4.94
C ILE A 84 18.82 -9.23 5.85
N VAL A 85 17.81 -8.55 5.30
CA VAL A 85 16.92 -7.68 6.07
C VAL A 85 15.53 -8.27 6.06
N TYR A 86 14.88 -8.40 7.22
CA TYR A 86 13.48 -8.80 7.33
C TYR A 86 12.62 -7.64 7.78
N LYS A 87 11.56 -7.34 7.04
CA LYS A 87 10.57 -6.34 7.40
C LYS A 87 9.24 -7.01 7.71
N PHE A 88 8.72 -6.76 8.92
CA PHE A 88 7.39 -7.21 9.34
C PHE A 88 6.42 -6.03 9.45
N GLY A 89 5.17 -6.21 9.01
CA GLY A 89 4.10 -5.21 9.11
C GLY A 89 3.48 -5.17 10.50
N GLY A 90 2.71 -4.12 10.81
CA GLY A 90 2.03 -4.01 12.11
C GLY A 90 1.05 -5.17 12.37
N SER A 91 0.40 -5.71 11.34
CA SER A 91 -0.43 -6.91 11.45
C SER A 91 0.37 -8.16 11.83
N SER A 92 1.63 -8.26 11.40
CA SER A 92 2.54 -9.37 11.72
C SER A 92 3.08 -9.31 13.15
N VAL A 93 2.98 -8.17 13.83
CA VAL A 93 3.47 -8.00 15.22
C VAL A 93 2.39 -7.40 16.12
N ARG A 94 1.11 -7.70 15.82
CA ARG A 94 -0.02 -7.00 16.45
C ARG A 94 -0.21 -7.35 17.93
N ASP A 95 0.23 -8.53 18.34
CA ASP A 95 0.04 -9.12 19.67
C ASP A 95 1.15 -10.15 19.95
N ALA A 96 1.16 -10.72 21.15
CA ALA A 96 2.14 -11.71 21.58
C ALA A 96 2.13 -12.97 20.70
N GLU A 97 0.95 -13.49 20.33
CA GLU A 97 0.81 -14.66 19.45
C GLU A 97 1.56 -14.44 18.13
N ARG A 98 1.35 -13.29 17.49
CA ARG A 98 2.00 -12.94 16.23
C ARG A 98 3.49 -12.71 16.37
N MET A 99 3.94 -12.13 17.48
CA MET A 99 5.39 -12.03 17.74
C MET A 99 6.04 -13.41 17.88
N ARG A 100 5.37 -14.41 18.48
CA ARG A 100 5.88 -15.80 18.51
C ARG A 100 6.02 -16.38 17.10
N GLU A 101 5.00 -16.20 16.25
CA GLU A 101 5.05 -16.63 14.84
C GLU A 101 6.22 -15.97 14.08
N VAL A 102 6.47 -14.68 14.31
CA VAL A 102 7.57 -13.94 13.69
C VAL A 102 8.94 -14.46 14.16
N ALA A 103 9.08 -14.76 15.46
CA ALA A 103 10.30 -15.35 15.98
C ALA A 103 10.57 -16.75 15.37
N ASP A 104 9.53 -17.56 15.21
CA ASP A 104 9.64 -18.85 14.51
C ASP A 104 10.08 -18.67 13.05
N ILE A 105 9.54 -17.67 12.34
CA ILE A 105 9.96 -17.35 10.97
C ILE A 105 11.44 -17.02 10.94
N ILE A 106 11.90 -16.14 11.82
CA ILE A 106 13.31 -15.72 11.91
C ILE A 106 14.21 -16.93 12.16
N CYS A 107 13.84 -17.80 13.09
CA CYS A 107 14.66 -18.95 13.48
C CYS A 107 14.55 -20.13 12.51
N SER A 108 13.59 -20.13 11.58
CA SER A 108 13.44 -21.22 10.60
C SER A 108 14.49 -21.22 9.47
N PHE A 109 15.21 -20.11 9.27
CA PHE A 109 16.23 -19.95 8.22
C PHE A 109 17.62 -19.81 8.85
N GLN A 110 18.30 -20.93 9.05
CA GLN A 110 19.59 -20.98 9.76
C GLN A 110 20.75 -20.37 8.96
N GLU A 111 20.61 -20.28 7.65
CA GLU A 111 21.51 -19.63 6.68
C GLU A 111 21.44 -18.10 6.67
N HIS A 112 20.54 -17.52 7.46
CA HIS A 112 20.32 -16.08 7.54
C HIS A 112 20.81 -15.51 8.87
N LEU A 113 21.53 -14.40 8.82
CA LEU A 113 21.77 -13.53 9.96
C LEU A 113 21.01 -12.22 9.71
N PRO A 114 19.75 -12.10 10.16
CA PRO A 114 18.86 -11.04 9.74
C PRO A 114 19.01 -9.75 10.57
N CYS A 115 18.94 -8.60 9.90
CA CYS A 115 18.52 -7.35 10.53
C CYS A 115 16.99 -7.26 10.45
N VAL A 116 16.31 -7.17 11.60
CA VAL A 116 14.85 -7.18 11.67
C VAL A 116 14.31 -5.77 11.85
N VAL A 117 13.41 -5.36 10.95
CA VAL A 117 12.72 -4.06 10.94
C VAL A 117 11.24 -4.28 11.23
N LEU A 118 10.74 -3.66 12.30
CA LEU A 118 9.36 -3.79 12.75
C LEU A 118 8.60 -2.47 12.59
N SER A 119 7.31 -2.59 12.26
CA SER A 119 6.35 -1.50 12.44
C SER A 119 5.76 -1.53 13.85
N ALA A 120 5.07 -0.47 14.25
CA ALA A 120 4.25 -0.47 15.47
C ALA A 120 3.24 -1.64 15.50
N MET A 121 2.87 -2.07 16.70
CA MET A 121 1.97 -3.21 16.92
C MET A 121 0.55 -2.92 16.40
N GLY A 122 0.08 -3.69 15.42
CA GLY A 122 -1.32 -3.69 14.98
C GLY A 122 -1.80 -2.31 14.50
N LYS A 123 -2.78 -1.74 15.20
CA LYS A 123 -3.37 -0.42 14.90
C LYS A 123 -2.80 0.71 15.77
N THR A 124 -1.68 0.47 16.47
CA THR A 124 -1.10 1.43 17.42
C THR A 124 -0.83 2.79 16.78
N THR A 125 -0.26 2.85 15.57
CA THR A 125 -0.02 4.12 14.88
C THR A 125 -1.30 4.95 14.71
N ASN A 126 -2.41 4.31 14.33
CA ASN A 126 -3.69 5.02 14.18
C ASN A 126 -4.22 5.49 15.54
N MET A 127 -4.14 4.64 16.58
CA MET A 127 -4.55 5.03 17.94
C MET A 127 -3.72 6.19 18.48
N LEU A 128 -2.43 6.23 18.15
CA LEU A 128 -1.53 7.33 18.51
C LEU A 128 -1.99 8.63 17.83
N LEU A 129 -2.24 8.59 16.52
CA LEU A 129 -2.82 9.75 15.81
C LEU A 129 -4.14 10.21 16.43
N ASP A 130 -5.05 9.27 16.73
CA ASP A 130 -6.32 9.55 17.41
C ASP A 130 -6.11 10.19 18.79
N CYS A 131 -5.10 9.75 19.56
CA CYS A 131 -4.73 10.39 20.82
C CYS A 131 -4.33 11.84 20.62
N GLY A 132 -3.54 12.16 19.59
CA GLY A 132 -3.13 13.54 19.28
C GLY A 132 -4.32 14.44 18.97
N GLU A 133 -5.22 13.99 18.10
CA GLU A 133 -6.44 14.74 17.74
C GLU A 133 -7.39 14.92 18.93
N LEU A 134 -7.55 13.90 19.77
CA LEU A 134 -8.36 14.00 20.98
C LEU A 134 -7.70 14.91 22.03
N ALA A 135 -6.39 14.87 22.17
CA ALA A 135 -5.66 15.71 23.13
C ALA A 135 -5.84 17.20 22.84
N LEU A 136 -5.93 17.61 21.57
CA LEU A 136 -6.25 18.99 21.18
C LEU A 136 -7.56 19.49 21.77
N ARG A 137 -8.55 18.61 21.96
CA ARG A 137 -9.92 19.00 22.35
C ARG A 137 -10.27 18.62 23.79
N SER A 138 -9.30 18.07 24.52
CA SER A 138 -9.52 17.47 25.85
C SER A 138 -8.75 18.24 26.93
N PRO A 139 -9.35 18.49 28.11
CA PRO A 139 -8.63 19.01 29.27
C PRO A 139 -7.52 18.08 29.75
N THR A 140 -6.47 18.64 30.36
CA THR A 140 -5.22 17.92 30.72
C THR A 140 -5.43 16.76 31.70
N ASP A 141 -6.35 16.89 32.64
CA ASP A 141 -6.73 15.88 33.63
C ASP A 141 -7.42 14.66 33.02
N THR A 142 -8.03 14.82 31.84
CA THR A 142 -8.69 13.72 31.12
C THR A 142 -7.74 12.90 30.26
N ILE A 143 -6.56 13.44 29.92
CA ILE A 143 -5.59 12.80 29.01
C ILE A 143 -5.20 11.38 29.42
N PRO A 144 -4.88 11.07 30.70
CA PRO A 144 -4.55 9.71 31.12
C PRO A 144 -5.67 8.69 30.88
N ASN A 145 -6.91 9.16 30.76
CA ASN A 145 -8.12 8.35 30.61
C ASN A 145 -8.61 8.25 29.16
N LEU A 146 -7.91 8.85 28.18
CA LEU A 146 -8.27 8.71 26.78
C LEU A 146 -8.32 7.23 26.38
N LYS A 147 -9.45 6.83 25.80
CA LYS A 147 -9.70 5.45 25.35
C LYS A 147 -8.55 4.89 24.46
N PRO A 148 -8.09 5.59 23.41
CA PRO A 148 -6.98 5.07 22.59
C PRO A 148 -5.66 4.94 23.37
N LEU A 149 -5.35 5.88 24.28
CA LEU A 149 -4.13 5.79 25.12
C LEU A 149 -4.16 4.58 26.04
N ARG A 150 -5.33 4.30 26.66
CA ARG A 150 -5.53 3.12 27.50
C ARG A 150 -5.37 1.83 26.70
N ALA A 151 -5.94 1.77 25.49
CA ALA A 151 -5.81 0.62 24.61
C ALA A 151 -4.35 0.37 24.20
N VAL A 152 -3.58 1.42 23.88
CA VAL A 152 -2.15 1.32 23.61
C VAL A 152 -1.41 0.79 24.84
N ARG A 153 -1.65 1.35 26.03
CA ARG A 153 -1.02 0.89 27.28
C ARG A 153 -1.33 -0.58 27.57
N GLU A 154 -2.60 -0.97 27.51
CA GLU A 154 -3.04 -2.34 27.78
C GLU A 154 -2.40 -3.34 26.80
N LEU A 155 -2.40 -3.03 25.50
CA LEU A 155 -1.78 -3.87 24.46
C LEU A 155 -0.30 -4.15 24.74
N HIS A 156 0.48 -3.12 25.05
CA HIS A 156 1.92 -3.27 25.23
C HIS A 156 2.25 -3.99 26.55
N LEU A 157 1.56 -3.65 27.65
CA LEU A 157 1.82 -4.28 28.94
C LEU A 157 1.37 -5.75 28.98
N SER A 158 0.20 -6.07 28.42
CA SER A 158 -0.25 -7.47 28.30
C SER A 158 0.71 -8.28 27.42
N THR A 159 1.19 -7.71 26.31
CA THR A 159 2.17 -8.38 25.45
C THR A 159 3.50 -8.62 26.17
N CYS A 160 3.98 -7.67 26.98
CA CYS A 160 5.15 -7.87 27.82
C CYS A 160 4.98 -9.04 28.80
N GLU A 161 3.80 -9.17 29.41
CA GLU A 161 3.48 -10.26 30.34
C GLU A 161 3.43 -11.61 29.63
N GLU A 162 2.69 -11.69 28.53
CA GLU A 162 2.51 -12.92 27.77
C GLU A 162 3.80 -13.45 27.15
N LEU A 163 4.72 -12.57 26.76
CA LEU A 163 6.01 -12.93 26.17
C LEU A 163 7.12 -13.13 27.22
N GLY A 164 6.86 -12.84 28.50
CA GLY A 164 7.88 -12.94 29.55
C GLY A 164 9.04 -11.97 29.35
N VAL A 165 8.75 -10.74 28.95
CA VAL A 165 9.74 -9.66 28.74
C VAL A 165 10.48 -9.38 30.05
N GLU A 166 11.79 -9.14 29.96
CA GLU A 166 12.65 -8.83 31.11
C GLU A 166 12.14 -7.61 31.88
N ALA A 167 12.20 -7.64 33.22
CA ALA A 167 11.68 -6.56 34.06
C ALA A 167 12.28 -5.18 33.73
N ALA A 168 13.58 -5.13 33.38
CA ALA A 168 14.25 -3.90 32.96
C ALA A 168 13.65 -3.33 31.67
N VAL A 169 13.41 -4.17 30.66
CA VAL A 169 12.81 -3.76 29.39
C VAL A 169 11.35 -3.38 29.56
N ARG A 170 10.61 -4.10 30.41
CA ARG A 170 9.24 -3.70 30.79
C ARG A 170 9.21 -2.29 31.38
N ALA A 171 10.14 -1.97 32.29
CA ALA A 171 10.24 -0.64 32.87
C ALA A 171 10.57 0.43 31.81
N GLU A 172 11.40 0.13 30.81
CA GLU A 172 11.65 1.03 29.67
C GLU A 172 10.37 1.28 28.85
N VAL A 173 9.57 0.25 28.58
CA VAL A 173 8.28 0.38 27.87
C VAL A 173 7.29 1.22 28.69
N GLU A 174 7.21 1.00 30.01
CA GLU A 174 6.41 1.83 30.92
C GLU A 174 6.86 3.30 30.92
N ALA A 175 8.18 3.55 30.90
CA ALA A 175 8.72 4.90 30.78
C ALA A 175 8.36 5.56 29.43
N LEU A 176 8.39 4.81 28.32
CA LEU A 176 7.93 5.30 27.01
C LEU A 176 6.43 5.64 27.03
N LEU A 177 5.59 4.83 27.66
CA LEU A 177 4.16 5.11 27.83
C LEU A 177 3.91 6.34 28.70
N CYS A 178 4.71 6.55 29.74
CA CYS A 178 4.68 7.77 30.54
C CYS A 178 5.08 8.99 29.71
N ASN A 179 6.15 8.91 28.93
CA ASN A 179 6.60 9.99 28.05
C ASN A 179 5.56 10.33 26.96
N LEU A 180 4.92 9.32 26.38
CA LEU A 180 3.80 9.50 25.47
C LEU A 180 2.66 10.29 26.14
N GLN A 181 2.27 9.93 27.36
CA GLN A 181 1.24 10.65 28.10
C GLN A 181 1.66 12.11 28.37
N GLN A 182 2.92 12.36 28.74
CA GLN A 182 3.42 13.73 28.95
C GLN A 182 3.38 14.55 27.65
N LEU A 183 3.74 13.97 26.51
CA LEU A 183 3.63 14.63 25.21
C LEU A 183 2.17 15.00 24.90
N LEU A 184 1.22 14.10 25.16
CA LEU A 184 -0.21 14.38 24.98
C LEU A 184 -0.73 15.48 25.91
N ILE A 185 -0.27 15.52 27.16
CA ILE A 185 -0.57 16.62 28.08
C ILE A 185 0.00 17.94 27.53
N GLY A 186 1.22 17.92 27.00
CA GLY A 186 1.81 19.08 26.33
C GLY A 186 0.98 19.58 25.14
N ILE A 187 0.54 18.67 24.26
CA ILE A 187 -0.35 18.99 23.13
C ILE A 187 -1.67 19.61 23.62
N SER A 188 -2.26 19.05 24.69
CA SER A 188 -3.48 19.58 25.31
C SER A 188 -3.28 20.98 25.90
N ILE A 189 -2.15 21.26 26.55
CA ILE A 189 -1.85 22.61 27.09
C ILE A 189 -1.65 23.61 25.96
N MET A 190 -0.87 23.23 24.94
CA MET A 190 -0.50 24.12 23.84
C MET A 190 -1.64 24.33 22.84
N GLN A 191 -2.63 23.43 22.82
CA GLN A 191 -3.71 23.41 21.85
C GLN A 191 -3.20 23.39 20.40
N ASP A 192 -2.04 22.75 20.19
CA ASP A 192 -1.37 22.69 18.90
C ASP A 192 -0.72 21.32 18.67
N LEU A 193 -0.89 20.79 17.46
CA LEU A 193 -0.36 19.51 17.00
C LEU A 193 0.46 19.75 15.74
N THR A 194 1.68 20.26 15.94
CA THR A 194 2.62 20.46 14.83
C THR A 194 3.00 19.13 14.15
N PRO A 195 3.39 19.14 12.86
CA PRO A 195 3.90 17.95 12.18
C PRO A 195 5.05 17.25 12.93
N ARG A 196 5.93 18.03 13.58
CA ARG A 196 7.01 17.52 14.42
C ARG A 196 6.50 16.76 15.65
N ALA A 197 5.50 17.32 16.32
CA ALA A 197 4.87 16.67 17.47
C ALA A 197 4.15 15.39 17.04
N LYS A 198 3.47 15.41 15.88
CA LYS A 198 2.82 14.24 15.27
C LYS A 198 3.81 13.11 14.97
N ASP A 199 4.95 13.40 14.34
CA ASP A 199 6.01 12.42 14.08
C ASP A 199 6.59 11.84 15.37
N SER A 200 6.86 12.70 16.36
CA SER A 200 7.34 12.27 17.68
C SER A 200 6.33 11.33 18.36
N LEU A 201 5.05 11.66 18.25
CA LEU A 201 3.95 10.92 18.84
C LEU A 201 3.79 9.53 18.22
N VAL A 202 3.83 9.40 16.89
CA VAL A 202 3.70 8.08 16.24
C VAL A 202 4.93 7.20 16.44
N SER A 203 6.13 7.80 16.58
CA SER A 203 7.39 7.06 16.77
C SER A 203 7.41 6.15 18.00
N PHE A 204 6.59 6.44 19.01
CA PHE A 204 6.48 5.60 20.20
C PHE A 204 6.05 4.16 19.88
N GLY A 205 5.23 3.98 18.84
CA GLY A 205 4.74 2.65 18.45
C GLY A 205 5.86 1.70 18.05
N GLU A 206 6.72 2.09 17.12
CA GLU A 206 7.88 1.31 16.68
C GLU A 206 8.90 1.11 17.82
N ARG A 207 9.15 2.17 18.61
CA ARG A 207 10.12 2.13 19.73
C ARG A 207 9.74 1.13 20.81
N MET A 208 8.45 1.00 21.12
CA MET A 208 7.97 -0.02 22.07
C MET A 208 8.01 -1.42 21.43
N SER A 209 7.50 -1.56 20.20
CA SER A 209 7.42 -2.87 19.52
C SER A 209 8.78 -3.56 19.37
N THR A 210 9.83 -2.80 19.02
CA THR A 210 11.19 -3.34 18.81
C THR A 210 11.86 -3.75 20.12
N ARG A 211 11.62 -3.03 21.23
CA ARG A 211 12.13 -3.37 22.55
C ARG A 211 11.50 -4.65 23.10
N ILE A 212 10.18 -4.73 23.02
CA ILE A 212 9.40 -5.92 23.42
C ILE A 212 9.91 -7.14 22.65
N PHE A 213 10.00 -7.04 21.33
CA PHE A 213 10.39 -8.16 20.49
C PHE A 213 11.84 -8.62 20.72
N ALA A 214 12.78 -7.68 20.85
CA ALA A 214 14.17 -8.03 21.11
C ALA A 214 14.36 -8.72 22.47
N SER A 215 13.66 -8.26 23.51
CA SER A 215 13.69 -8.93 24.82
C SER A 215 13.06 -10.32 24.78
N PHE A 216 11.94 -10.48 24.07
CA PHE A 216 11.32 -11.79 23.87
C PHE A 216 12.26 -12.79 23.17
N LEU A 217 12.99 -12.37 22.13
CA LEU A 217 13.99 -13.22 21.49
C LEU A 217 15.08 -13.66 22.47
N ARG A 218 15.60 -12.75 23.29
CA ARG A 218 16.60 -13.08 24.33
C ARG A 218 16.05 -14.06 25.36
N ALA A 219 14.83 -13.83 25.85
CA ALA A 219 14.14 -14.74 26.77
C ALA A 219 13.94 -16.14 26.17
N SER A 220 13.84 -16.22 24.84
CA SER A 220 13.72 -17.47 24.08
C SER A 220 15.07 -18.11 23.70
N GLY A 221 16.20 -17.56 24.15
CA GLY A 221 17.55 -18.07 23.89
C GLY A 221 18.20 -17.55 22.61
N VAL A 222 17.59 -16.58 21.92
CA VAL A 222 18.11 -15.99 20.68
C VAL A 222 18.79 -14.65 20.98
N PRO A 223 20.11 -14.50 20.75
CA PRO A 223 20.78 -13.23 20.93
C PRO A 223 20.17 -12.15 20.03
N ALA A 224 19.64 -11.10 20.64
CA ALA A 224 19.01 -9.99 19.92
C ALA A 224 19.34 -8.65 20.60
N ARG A 225 19.63 -7.65 19.78
CA ARG A 225 19.89 -6.27 20.20
C ARG A 225 18.89 -5.34 19.53
N GLN A 226 18.26 -4.48 20.32
CA GLN A 226 17.38 -3.43 19.83
C GLN A 226 18.19 -2.18 19.47
N HIS A 227 17.74 -1.47 18.45
CA HIS A 227 18.29 -0.20 18.00
C HIS A 227 17.15 0.76 17.66
N ASP A 228 17.24 2.03 18.07
CA ASP A 228 16.40 3.07 17.50
C ASP A 228 17.05 3.60 16.19
N ALA A 229 16.23 3.99 15.22
CA ALA A 229 16.70 4.45 13.91
C ALA A 229 17.71 5.62 13.98
N PRO A 230 17.52 6.65 14.84
CA PRO A 230 18.52 7.71 14.99
C PRO A 230 19.87 7.20 15.53
N ASP A 231 19.86 6.22 16.43
CA ASP A 231 21.07 5.71 17.09
C ASP A 231 21.99 4.95 16.12
N ILE A 232 21.42 4.36 15.06
CA ILE A 232 22.16 3.70 13.98
C ILE A 232 22.51 4.67 12.83
N GLY A 233 22.21 5.96 13.00
CA GLY A 233 22.62 7.02 12.09
C GLY A 233 21.68 7.27 10.91
N ILE A 234 20.41 6.88 11.00
CA ILE A 234 19.40 7.33 10.03
C ILE A 234 19.18 8.84 10.26
N THR A 235 19.44 9.63 9.21
CA THR A 235 19.27 11.08 9.23
C THR A 235 18.34 11.49 8.10
N THR A 236 17.39 12.36 8.39
CA THR A 236 16.39 12.85 7.45
C THR A 236 16.42 14.38 7.37
N SER A 237 15.70 14.93 6.40
CA SER A 237 15.40 16.36 6.32
C SER A 237 14.37 16.78 7.38
N ASP A 238 14.13 18.09 7.49
CA ASP A 238 13.26 18.70 8.51
C ASP A 238 11.78 18.81 8.08
N GLU A 239 11.40 18.24 6.92
CA GLU A 239 10.01 18.15 6.46
C GLU A 239 9.24 17.04 7.21
N PHE A 240 8.92 17.28 8.48
CA PHE A 240 8.13 16.36 9.31
C PHE A 240 6.82 15.91 8.63
N GLY A 241 6.50 14.63 8.78
CA GLY A 241 5.39 13.93 8.11
C GLY A 241 5.73 13.41 6.71
N ASN A 242 6.77 13.93 6.06
CA ASN A 242 7.24 13.48 4.75
C ASN A 242 8.76 13.66 4.60
N ALA A 243 9.52 13.32 5.65
CA ALA A 243 10.95 13.59 5.70
C ALA A 243 11.73 12.74 4.69
N ASP A 244 12.63 13.36 3.94
CA ASP A 244 13.50 12.68 2.98
C ASP A 244 14.75 12.13 3.66
N ILE A 245 15.18 10.93 3.28
CA ILE A 245 16.40 10.32 3.81
C ILE A 245 17.63 11.03 3.23
N LEU A 246 18.52 11.52 4.10
CA LEU A 246 19.82 12.06 3.72
C LEU A 246 20.81 10.90 3.52
N TYR A 247 20.75 10.28 2.34
CA TYR A 247 21.50 9.06 2.01
C TYR A 247 23.01 9.16 2.25
N ASP A 248 23.63 10.27 1.85
CA ASP A 248 25.08 10.47 1.97
C ASP A 248 25.54 10.45 3.44
N GLN A 249 24.70 10.95 4.35
CA GLN A 249 24.97 10.96 5.78
C GLN A 249 24.58 9.65 6.47
N THR A 250 23.57 8.96 5.93
CA THR A 250 22.95 7.78 6.56
C THR A 250 23.69 6.48 6.22
N LEU A 251 24.05 6.26 4.96
CA LEU A 251 24.50 4.95 4.48
C LEU A 251 25.76 4.45 5.19
N SER A 252 26.76 5.33 5.38
CA SER A 252 28.02 4.98 6.03
C SER A 252 27.83 4.62 7.51
N LYS A 253 26.98 5.38 8.21
CA LYS A 253 26.67 5.15 9.64
C LYS A 253 25.87 3.87 9.84
N VAL A 254 24.83 3.65 9.04
CA VAL A 254 24.01 2.42 9.10
C VAL A 254 24.85 1.20 8.76
N LYS A 255 25.73 1.28 7.74
CA LYS A 255 26.65 0.19 7.42
C LYS A 255 27.58 -0.13 8.59
N ALA A 256 28.18 0.89 9.21
CA ALA A 256 29.04 0.71 10.37
C ALA A 256 28.28 0.13 11.60
N ALA A 257 27.02 0.51 11.79
CA ALA A 257 26.20 0.01 12.89
C ALA A 257 25.71 -1.43 12.68
N LEU A 258 25.38 -1.83 11.44
CA LEU A 258 24.73 -3.11 11.14
C LEU A 258 25.68 -4.19 10.58
N THR A 259 26.81 -3.82 10.00
CA THR A 259 27.73 -4.78 9.35
C THR A 259 29.15 -4.63 9.89
N GLN A 260 29.74 -5.76 10.31
CA GLN A 260 31.14 -5.88 10.72
C GLN A 260 32.07 -6.30 9.55
N GLY A 261 31.54 -6.43 8.34
CA GLY A 261 32.30 -6.88 7.16
C GLY A 261 32.05 -6.06 5.89
N PRO A 262 32.79 -6.36 4.81
CA PRO A 262 32.83 -5.52 3.62
C PRO A 262 31.53 -5.54 2.80
N ASP A 263 30.80 -6.66 2.85
CA ASP A 263 29.60 -6.91 2.06
C ASP A 263 28.34 -6.59 2.88
N GLY A 264 27.49 -5.73 2.33
CA GLY A 264 26.15 -5.46 2.89
C GLY A 264 25.18 -6.61 2.63
N PRO A 265 23.94 -6.53 3.18
CA PRO A 265 22.91 -7.49 2.86
C PRO A 265 22.65 -7.52 1.34
N ARG A 266 22.32 -8.69 0.79
CA ARG A 266 22.04 -8.85 -0.64
C ARG A 266 20.55 -8.95 -0.96
N GLN A 267 19.72 -9.10 0.09
CA GLN A 267 18.28 -9.20 -0.07
C GLN A 267 17.54 -8.52 1.09
N VAL A 268 16.42 -7.88 0.76
CA VAL A 268 15.42 -7.42 1.73
C VAL A 268 14.17 -8.28 1.55
N GLN A 269 13.71 -8.95 2.60
CA GLN A 269 12.44 -9.67 2.59
C GLN A 269 11.37 -8.87 3.32
N VAL A 270 10.25 -8.61 2.64
CA VAL A 270 9.06 -8.03 3.25
C VAL A 270 8.02 -9.13 3.43
N TRP A 271 7.68 -9.39 4.68
CA TRP A 271 6.74 -10.43 5.07
C TRP A 271 5.32 -9.86 5.15
N LYS A 272 4.41 -10.51 4.43
CA LYS A 272 2.99 -10.16 4.26
C LYS A 272 2.09 -11.37 4.54
N ASP A 273 0.80 -11.20 4.32
CA ASP A 273 -0.25 -12.20 4.49
C ASP A 273 -0.63 -12.94 3.19
N VAL A 274 0.09 -12.68 2.09
CA VAL A 274 -0.13 -13.28 0.76
C VAL A 274 1.18 -13.81 0.19
N ASP A 275 1.10 -14.77 -0.73
CA ASP A 275 2.23 -15.47 -1.38
C ASP A 275 3.00 -14.60 -2.38
N GLY A 276 3.34 -13.37 -2.00
CA GLY A 276 4.03 -12.39 -2.83
C GLY A 276 3.08 -11.34 -3.42
N VAL A 277 3.45 -10.82 -4.58
CA VAL A 277 2.62 -9.96 -5.41
C VAL A 277 1.78 -10.85 -6.32
N LEU A 278 0.47 -10.58 -6.40
CA LEU A 278 -0.48 -11.42 -7.11
C LEU A 278 -0.85 -10.82 -8.48
N THR A 279 -1.30 -11.66 -9.40
CA THR A 279 -1.77 -11.26 -10.74
C THR A 279 -2.99 -10.34 -10.72
N SER A 280 -3.75 -10.35 -9.62
CA SER A 280 -4.79 -9.36 -9.32
C SER A 280 -5.14 -9.41 -7.82
N ASP A 281 -6.08 -8.58 -7.36
CA ASP A 281 -6.56 -8.61 -5.99
C ASP A 281 -7.39 -9.90 -5.74
N PRO A 282 -6.96 -10.81 -4.83
CA PRO A 282 -7.65 -12.07 -4.55
C PRO A 282 -9.06 -11.87 -3.96
N ARG A 283 -9.38 -10.67 -3.45
CA ARG A 283 -10.71 -10.34 -2.93
C ARG A 283 -11.70 -10.05 -4.06
N ILE A 284 -11.20 -9.70 -5.25
CA ILE A 284 -12.00 -9.32 -6.42
C ILE A 284 -12.02 -10.49 -7.42
N VAL A 285 -10.85 -11.07 -7.70
CA VAL A 285 -10.68 -12.15 -8.66
C VAL A 285 -10.31 -13.42 -7.90
N PRO A 286 -11.13 -14.49 -7.95
CA PRO A 286 -10.74 -15.77 -7.38
C PRO A 286 -9.61 -16.40 -8.21
N ASN A 287 -8.83 -17.30 -7.60
CA ASN A 287 -7.73 -18.04 -8.26
C ASN A 287 -6.60 -17.15 -8.80
N THR A 288 -6.24 -16.08 -8.09
CA THR A 288 -5.05 -15.29 -8.42
C THR A 288 -3.79 -16.12 -8.22
N MET A 289 -2.78 -15.82 -9.04
CA MET A 289 -1.50 -16.52 -9.02
C MET A 289 -0.41 -15.57 -8.51
N PRO A 290 0.59 -16.08 -7.79
CA PRO A 290 1.74 -15.27 -7.43
C PRO A 290 2.58 -14.99 -8.67
N VAL A 291 2.98 -13.72 -8.81
CA VAL A 291 3.96 -13.29 -9.81
C VAL A 291 5.33 -13.63 -9.25
N THR A 292 6.10 -14.48 -9.94
CA THR A 292 7.39 -14.97 -9.42
C THR A 292 8.47 -13.90 -9.40
N GLU A 293 8.53 -13.10 -10.45
CA GLU A 293 9.54 -12.06 -10.65
C GLU A 293 8.92 -10.77 -11.18
N LEU A 294 9.40 -9.64 -10.68
CA LEU A 294 9.02 -8.29 -11.07
C LEU A 294 10.27 -7.42 -11.23
N THR A 295 10.21 -6.43 -12.11
CA THR A 295 11.19 -5.34 -12.06
C THR A 295 10.78 -4.30 -11.01
N TYR A 296 11.74 -3.51 -10.54
CA TYR A 296 11.46 -2.35 -9.68
C TYR A 296 10.48 -1.35 -10.32
N GLU A 297 10.54 -1.21 -11.64
CA GLU A 297 9.63 -0.36 -12.42
C GLU A 297 8.20 -0.93 -12.39
N GLU A 298 8.02 -2.23 -12.69
CA GLU A 298 6.72 -2.89 -12.61
C GLU A 298 6.13 -2.80 -11.19
N ALA A 299 6.95 -3.03 -10.16
CA ALA A 299 6.51 -2.93 -8.77
C ALA A 299 6.12 -1.51 -8.36
N THR A 300 6.81 -0.49 -8.89
CA THR A 300 6.50 0.92 -8.66
C THR A 300 5.16 1.30 -9.28
N GLU A 301 4.93 0.90 -10.52
CA GLU A 301 3.64 1.13 -11.21
C GLU A 301 2.49 0.41 -10.51
N LEU A 302 2.69 -0.84 -10.09
CA LEU A 302 1.69 -1.58 -9.30
C LEU A 302 1.30 -0.82 -8.03
N ALA A 303 2.30 -0.36 -7.27
CA ALA A 303 2.06 0.37 -6.03
C ALA A 303 1.34 1.71 -6.27
N PHE A 304 1.72 2.43 -7.33
CA PHE A 304 1.10 3.71 -7.71
C PHE A 304 -0.40 3.55 -8.00
N PHE A 305 -0.78 2.52 -8.76
CA PHE A 305 -2.18 2.25 -9.10
C PHE A 305 -2.98 1.55 -7.99
N GLY A 306 -2.42 1.47 -6.78
CA GLY A 306 -3.15 1.06 -5.58
C GLY A 306 -3.04 -0.42 -5.25
N ALA A 307 -2.20 -1.20 -5.95
CA ALA A 307 -1.87 -2.54 -5.48
C ALA A 307 -1.20 -2.41 -4.11
N GLN A 308 -1.64 -3.23 -3.14
CA GLN A 308 -1.10 -3.22 -1.78
C GLN A 308 0.28 -3.92 -1.73
N VAL A 309 1.24 -3.41 -2.51
CA VAL A 309 2.62 -3.90 -2.63
C VAL A 309 3.53 -3.03 -1.74
N LEU A 310 4.71 -2.65 -2.22
CA LEU A 310 5.70 -1.86 -1.51
C LEU A 310 5.65 -0.44 -2.04
N HIS A 311 5.68 0.53 -1.14
CA HIS A 311 5.74 1.93 -1.55
C HIS A 311 7.03 2.17 -2.36
N PRO A 312 6.99 2.90 -3.49
CA PRO A 312 8.17 3.13 -4.33
C PRO A 312 9.36 3.72 -3.56
N LEU A 313 9.10 4.68 -2.67
CA LEU A 313 10.14 5.28 -1.81
C LEU A 313 10.83 4.26 -0.90
N ALA A 314 10.13 3.21 -0.46
CA ALA A 314 10.72 2.17 0.37
C ALA A 314 11.68 1.25 -0.42
N MET A 315 11.52 1.19 -1.75
CA MET A 315 12.42 0.44 -2.64
C MET A 315 13.62 1.27 -3.10
N GLN A 316 13.62 2.59 -2.93
CA GLN A 316 14.71 3.48 -3.38
C GLN A 316 16.11 3.03 -2.94
N PRO A 317 16.35 2.60 -1.68
CA PRO A 317 17.68 2.11 -1.29
C PRO A 317 18.12 0.88 -2.09
N ALA A 318 17.18 -0.02 -2.40
CA ALA A 318 17.45 -1.21 -3.19
C ALA A 318 17.65 -0.88 -4.68
N ILE A 319 16.85 0.05 -5.23
CA ILE A 319 16.97 0.56 -6.61
C ILE A 319 18.34 1.23 -6.84
N ARG A 320 18.83 1.99 -5.85
CA ARG A 320 20.15 2.64 -5.90
C ARG A 320 21.30 1.64 -5.76
N SER A 321 21.06 0.48 -5.16
CA SER A 321 22.05 -0.58 -5.03
C SER A 321 22.13 -1.41 -6.32
N GLN A 322 23.33 -1.87 -6.67
CA GLN A 322 23.53 -2.74 -7.84
C GLN A 322 23.20 -4.22 -7.58
N HIS A 323 23.16 -4.64 -6.31
CA HIS A 323 23.13 -6.06 -5.93
C HIS A 323 22.10 -6.38 -4.83
N MET A 324 21.09 -5.51 -4.66
CA MET A 324 20.03 -5.74 -3.68
C MET A 324 18.77 -6.15 -4.41
N ASP A 325 18.22 -7.31 -4.05
CA ASP A 325 16.88 -7.72 -4.45
C ASP A 325 15.89 -7.51 -3.31
N VAL A 326 14.65 -7.17 -3.64
CA VAL A 326 13.55 -7.14 -2.66
C VAL A 326 12.65 -8.35 -2.89
N ARG A 327 12.33 -9.11 -1.85
CA ARG A 327 11.45 -10.27 -1.92
C ARG A 327 10.21 -10.06 -1.07
N VAL A 328 9.03 -10.30 -1.64
CA VAL A 328 7.77 -10.30 -0.88
C VAL A 328 7.41 -11.75 -0.54
N LYS A 329 7.33 -12.07 0.75
CA LYS A 329 7.03 -13.43 1.27
C LYS A 329 5.76 -13.45 2.11
N ASN A 330 5.20 -14.64 2.32
CA ASN A 330 4.03 -14.87 3.17
C ASN A 330 4.44 -15.39 4.56
N SER A 331 4.03 -14.73 5.63
CA SER A 331 4.27 -15.17 7.00
C SER A 331 3.49 -16.45 7.36
N TYR A 332 2.36 -16.69 6.72
CA TYR A 332 1.54 -17.89 6.92
C TYR A 332 2.03 -19.09 6.10
N ASN A 333 2.70 -18.85 4.98
CA ASN A 333 3.21 -19.87 4.08
C ASN A 333 4.71 -19.67 3.81
N ARG A 334 5.53 -20.08 4.79
CA ARG A 334 6.98 -19.82 4.83
C ARG A 334 7.74 -20.46 3.65
N GLN A 335 7.21 -21.56 3.13
CA GLN A 335 7.79 -22.35 2.05
C GLN A 335 7.48 -21.79 0.66
N ALA A 336 6.50 -20.89 0.53
CA ALA A 336 6.27 -20.19 -0.73
C ALA A 336 7.51 -19.40 -1.15
N SER A 337 7.84 -19.46 -2.44
CA SER A 337 8.95 -18.69 -3.02
C SER A 337 8.76 -17.19 -2.84
N GLY A 338 7.50 -16.74 -2.87
CA GLY A 338 7.12 -15.34 -2.92
C GLY A 338 7.42 -14.71 -4.28
N THR A 339 7.55 -13.39 -4.29
CA THR A 339 7.91 -12.60 -5.48
C THR A 339 9.26 -11.94 -5.29
N ILE A 340 10.16 -12.08 -6.25
CA ILE A 340 11.43 -11.36 -6.29
C ILE A 340 11.24 -10.10 -7.13
N ILE A 341 11.73 -8.97 -6.62
CA ILE A 341 11.74 -7.67 -7.29
C ILE A 341 13.20 -7.28 -7.48
N SER A 342 13.61 -7.18 -8.74
CA SER A 342 15.00 -6.92 -9.14
C SER A 342 15.06 -5.81 -10.20
N LYS A 343 16.27 -5.46 -10.67
CA LYS A 343 16.45 -4.41 -11.67
C LYS A 343 15.94 -4.79 -13.06
N SER A 344 16.03 -6.08 -13.41
CA SER A 344 15.65 -6.62 -14.72
C SER A 344 15.27 -8.09 -14.58
N ARG A 345 14.36 -8.55 -15.44
CA ARG A 345 13.97 -9.96 -15.57
C ARG A 345 13.76 -10.33 -17.03
N ASP A 346 13.66 -11.63 -17.31
CA ASP A 346 13.30 -12.09 -18.65
C ASP A 346 11.81 -11.80 -18.94
N MET A 347 11.56 -11.09 -20.03
CA MET A 347 10.23 -10.65 -20.48
C MET A 347 9.73 -11.42 -21.72
N ALA A 348 10.51 -12.36 -22.27
CA ALA A 348 10.22 -13.02 -23.55
C ALA A 348 8.82 -13.65 -23.61
N CYS A 349 8.40 -14.31 -22.54
CA CYS A 349 7.09 -14.97 -22.45
C CYS A 349 6.02 -14.15 -21.72
N CYS A 350 6.34 -12.96 -21.22
CA CYS A 350 5.41 -12.16 -20.44
C CYS A 350 4.61 -11.18 -21.32
N LEU A 351 3.29 -11.29 -21.28
CA LEU A 351 2.37 -10.32 -21.90
C LEU A 351 1.85 -9.34 -20.86
N VAL A 352 1.08 -9.85 -19.89
CA VAL A 352 0.51 -9.07 -18.79
C VAL A 352 1.01 -9.67 -17.50
N THR A 353 1.55 -8.82 -16.64
CA THR A 353 2.12 -9.17 -15.34
C THR A 353 1.04 -9.19 -14.27
N SER A 354 0.23 -8.12 -14.19
CA SER A 354 -0.84 -8.01 -13.20
C SER A 354 -1.88 -6.97 -13.60
N ILE A 355 -3.10 -7.14 -13.09
CA ILE A 355 -4.26 -6.29 -13.31
C ILE A 355 -4.68 -5.68 -11.98
N VAL A 356 -4.67 -4.35 -11.91
CA VAL A 356 -4.97 -3.59 -10.69
C VAL A 356 -6.25 -2.78 -10.89
N LEU A 357 -7.09 -2.76 -9.87
CA LEU A 357 -8.31 -1.95 -9.82
C LEU A 357 -8.20 -0.92 -8.70
N LYS A 358 -8.33 0.37 -9.05
CA LYS A 358 -8.50 1.47 -8.10
C LYS A 358 -9.94 1.95 -8.16
N ASN A 359 -10.70 1.71 -7.09
CA ASN A 359 -12.10 2.10 -6.97
C ASN A 359 -12.26 3.50 -6.36
N ASN A 360 -13.47 4.05 -6.47
CA ASN A 360 -13.87 5.33 -5.89
C ASN A 360 -12.96 6.50 -6.31
N VAL A 361 -12.62 6.52 -7.59
CA VAL A 361 -11.82 7.58 -8.19
C VAL A 361 -12.75 8.73 -8.59
N THR A 362 -12.32 9.96 -8.30
CA THR A 362 -12.99 11.16 -8.79
C THR A 362 -12.29 11.64 -10.06
N LEU A 363 -13.05 11.78 -11.14
CA LEU A 363 -12.61 12.32 -12.43
C LEU A 363 -13.04 13.78 -12.54
N VAL A 364 -12.10 14.66 -12.89
CA VAL A 364 -12.31 16.08 -13.16
C VAL A 364 -11.96 16.36 -14.62
N ASP A 365 -12.96 16.68 -15.42
CA ASP A 365 -12.79 17.10 -16.80
C ASP A 365 -12.82 18.63 -16.87
N ILE A 366 -11.75 19.22 -17.38
CA ILE A 366 -11.57 20.66 -17.57
C ILE A 366 -11.56 20.92 -19.07
N VAL A 367 -12.54 21.68 -19.57
CA VAL A 367 -12.71 21.99 -20.99
C VAL A 367 -12.54 23.48 -21.19
N SER A 368 -11.62 23.88 -22.08
CA SER A 368 -11.42 25.27 -22.45
C SER A 368 -10.84 25.40 -23.85
N SER A 369 -11.51 26.17 -24.71
CA SER A 369 -10.95 26.55 -26.02
C SER A 369 -9.69 27.41 -25.89
N ARG A 370 -9.45 28.03 -24.72
CA ARG A 370 -8.22 28.78 -24.44
C ARG A 370 -6.98 27.89 -24.31
N MET A 371 -7.12 26.56 -24.28
CA MET A 371 -5.99 25.63 -24.33
C MET A 371 -5.31 25.59 -25.70
N LEU A 372 -6.05 25.94 -26.76
CA LEU A 372 -5.56 25.88 -28.14
C LEU A 372 -4.48 26.93 -28.39
N GLY A 373 -3.26 26.46 -28.65
CA GLY A 373 -2.14 27.31 -29.08
C GLY A 373 -1.65 28.32 -28.03
N GLN A 374 -2.11 28.21 -26.78
CA GLN A 374 -1.70 29.07 -25.66
C GLN A 374 -0.69 28.35 -24.78
N TYR A 375 0.36 29.05 -24.37
CA TYR A 375 1.27 28.57 -23.32
C TYR A 375 0.69 28.92 -21.94
N GLY A 376 1.05 28.14 -20.92
CA GLY A 376 0.76 28.46 -19.52
C GLY A 376 -0.58 27.98 -18.96
N PHE A 377 -1.58 27.61 -19.78
CA PHE A 377 -2.88 27.14 -19.26
C PHE A 377 -2.75 25.94 -18.32
N LEU A 378 -1.98 24.91 -18.71
CA LEU A 378 -1.74 23.74 -17.86
C LEU A 378 -0.98 24.09 -16.57
N ALA A 379 -0.05 25.05 -16.64
CA ALA A 379 0.67 25.52 -15.45
C ALA A 379 -0.32 26.18 -14.46
N THR A 380 -1.21 27.05 -14.95
CA THR A 380 -2.25 27.65 -14.12
C THR A 380 -3.17 26.61 -13.49
N VAL A 381 -3.59 25.59 -14.25
CA VAL A 381 -4.39 24.49 -13.70
C VAL A 381 -3.64 23.78 -12.58
N PHE A 382 -2.42 23.30 -12.82
CA PHE A 382 -1.66 22.56 -11.80
C PHE A 382 -1.23 23.42 -10.61
N ASP A 383 -1.06 24.74 -10.78
CA ASP A 383 -0.85 25.68 -9.67
C ASP A 383 -2.09 25.80 -8.78
N LEU A 384 -3.30 25.77 -9.35
CA LEU A 384 -4.53 25.72 -8.56
C LEU A 384 -4.58 24.44 -7.73
N PHE A 385 -4.30 23.27 -8.33
CA PHE A 385 -4.22 22.00 -7.62
C PHE A 385 -3.19 22.03 -6.47
N ARG A 386 -2.00 22.58 -6.74
CA ARG A 386 -0.94 22.77 -5.73
C ARG A 386 -1.39 23.69 -4.60
N SER A 387 -2.05 24.81 -4.92
CA SER A 387 -2.52 25.79 -3.91
C SER A 387 -3.54 25.18 -2.95
N GLN A 388 -4.35 24.24 -3.44
CA GLN A 388 -5.36 23.51 -2.66
C GLN A 388 -4.83 22.18 -2.10
N GLN A 389 -3.54 21.87 -2.27
CA GLN A 389 -2.89 20.62 -1.83
C GLN A 389 -3.58 19.35 -2.35
N VAL A 390 -4.25 19.43 -3.51
CA VAL A 390 -4.94 18.30 -4.14
C VAL A 390 -3.95 17.53 -5.03
N SER A 391 -3.74 16.25 -4.72
CA SER A 391 -2.88 15.36 -5.51
C SER A 391 -3.63 14.81 -6.72
N VAL A 392 -2.96 14.85 -7.87
CA VAL A 392 -3.45 14.29 -9.13
C VAL A 392 -2.76 12.95 -9.39
N ASP A 393 -3.53 11.96 -9.85
CA ASP A 393 -3.05 10.60 -10.16
C ASP A 393 -2.75 10.40 -11.66
N VAL A 394 -3.79 10.54 -12.51
CA VAL A 394 -3.76 10.22 -13.94
C VAL A 394 -4.19 11.46 -14.72
N VAL A 395 -3.55 11.71 -15.87
CA VAL A 395 -3.76 12.91 -16.68
C VAL A 395 -3.94 12.53 -18.14
N ALA A 396 -5.12 12.72 -18.71
CA ALA A 396 -5.34 12.58 -20.15
C ALA A 396 -5.66 13.95 -20.76
N SER A 397 -5.05 14.27 -21.90
CA SER A 397 -5.33 15.51 -22.62
C SER A 397 -5.98 15.23 -23.98
N SER A 398 -6.83 16.17 -24.39
CA SER A 398 -7.24 16.38 -25.77
C SER A 398 -6.75 17.75 -26.22
N GLU A 399 -7.13 18.16 -27.43
CA GLU A 399 -6.80 19.47 -27.97
C GLU A 399 -7.43 20.64 -27.18
N VAL A 400 -8.62 20.44 -26.60
CA VAL A 400 -9.39 21.50 -25.88
C VAL A 400 -9.78 21.10 -24.46
N SER A 401 -9.28 19.97 -23.96
CA SER A 401 -9.64 19.49 -22.62
C SER A 401 -8.50 18.74 -21.94
N ILE A 402 -8.54 18.74 -20.62
CA ILE A 402 -7.72 17.89 -19.77
C ILE A 402 -8.62 17.15 -18.77
N SER A 403 -8.44 15.85 -18.68
CA SER A 403 -9.16 14.95 -17.77
C SER A 403 -8.18 14.45 -16.71
N LEU A 404 -8.50 14.69 -15.45
CA LEU A 404 -7.65 14.40 -14.31
C LEU A 404 -8.35 13.43 -13.36
N SER A 405 -7.63 12.46 -12.81
CA SER A 405 -8.15 11.65 -11.70
C SER A 405 -7.50 12.02 -10.37
N LEU A 406 -8.27 11.98 -9.29
CA LEU A 406 -7.84 12.37 -7.95
C LEU A 406 -7.65 11.14 -7.04
N ASP A 407 -6.69 11.22 -6.11
CA ASP A 407 -6.40 10.13 -5.18
C ASP A 407 -7.41 10.06 -4.01
N PRO A 408 -8.23 9.00 -3.88
CA PRO A 408 -9.21 8.83 -2.80
C PRO A 408 -8.62 8.87 -1.38
N LYS A 409 -7.34 8.50 -1.19
CA LYS A 409 -6.75 8.34 0.15
C LYS A 409 -6.36 9.63 0.85
N LYS A 410 -6.11 10.69 0.08
CA LYS A 410 -5.87 12.05 0.61
C LYS A 410 -7.12 12.91 0.58
N THR A 411 -8.17 12.42 -0.07
CA THR A 411 -9.36 13.22 -0.30
C THR A 411 -10.33 13.09 0.87
N TRP A 412 -11.11 12.02 1.13
CA TRP A 412 -12.19 12.16 2.12
C TRP A 412 -12.52 10.86 2.88
N SER A 413 -12.78 10.96 4.21
CA SER A 413 -13.17 9.82 5.04
C SER A 413 -14.63 9.39 4.86
N ASP A 414 -15.52 10.27 4.36
CA ASP A 414 -16.98 10.05 4.46
C ASP A 414 -17.78 10.44 3.22
N GLY A 415 -17.27 10.17 2.01
CA GLY A 415 -18.10 10.19 0.77
C GLY A 415 -18.64 11.56 0.31
N GLU A 416 -18.40 12.62 1.08
CA GLU A 416 -18.65 14.00 0.67
C GLU A 416 -17.45 14.55 -0.11
N VAL A 417 -17.74 15.38 -1.13
CA VAL A 417 -16.74 16.18 -1.82
C VAL A 417 -16.24 17.22 -0.82
N GLY A 418 -15.02 17.04 -0.29
CA GLY A 418 -14.49 17.94 0.73
C GLY A 418 -14.38 19.38 0.26
N GLU A 419 -14.36 20.28 1.24
CA GLU A 419 -14.34 21.73 1.03
C GLU A 419 -13.20 22.17 0.09
N GLU A 420 -12.05 21.48 0.13
CA GLU A 420 -10.90 21.78 -0.74
C GLU A 420 -11.22 21.56 -2.22
N LEU A 421 -11.95 20.48 -2.56
CA LEU A 421 -12.33 20.22 -3.94
C LEU A 421 -13.42 21.18 -4.41
N ASN A 422 -14.38 21.53 -3.56
CA ASN A 422 -15.39 22.54 -3.91
C ASN A 422 -14.74 23.90 -4.22
N HIS A 423 -13.78 24.32 -3.40
CA HIS A 423 -13.03 25.55 -3.65
C HIS A 423 -12.17 25.46 -4.92
N LEU A 424 -11.50 24.33 -5.17
CA LEU A 424 -10.75 24.09 -6.40
C LEU A 424 -11.64 24.18 -7.65
N ILE A 425 -12.82 23.55 -7.62
CA ILE A 425 -13.79 23.61 -8.72
C ILE A 425 -14.21 25.05 -8.98
N TYR A 426 -14.55 25.81 -7.93
CA TYR A 426 -14.93 27.21 -8.05
C TYR A 426 -13.83 28.06 -8.72
N GLU A 427 -12.56 27.87 -8.36
CA GLU A 427 -11.45 28.58 -9.01
C GLU A 427 -11.24 28.15 -10.48
N LEU A 428 -11.37 26.86 -10.78
CA LEU A 428 -11.24 26.33 -12.14
C LEU A 428 -12.38 26.81 -13.06
N GLU A 429 -13.60 26.96 -12.54
CA GLU A 429 -14.76 27.44 -13.29
C GLU A 429 -14.61 28.90 -13.78
N LYS A 430 -13.74 29.69 -13.14
CA LYS A 430 -13.44 31.07 -13.60
C LYS A 430 -12.70 31.10 -14.94
N ILE A 431 -11.98 30.03 -15.29
CA ILE A 431 -11.10 29.97 -16.47
C ILE A 431 -11.48 28.89 -17.48
N SER A 432 -12.40 27.99 -17.12
CA SER A 432 -12.75 26.80 -17.90
C SER A 432 -14.14 26.26 -17.54
N SER A 433 -14.69 25.35 -18.33
CA SER A 433 -15.85 24.55 -17.94
C SER A 433 -15.37 23.28 -17.26
N VAL A 434 -15.84 23.04 -16.03
CA VAL A 434 -15.44 21.88 -15.22
C VAL A 434 -16.59 20.89 -15.12
N ARG A 435 -16.29 19.59 -15.21
CA ARG A 435 -17.24 18.51 -14.91
C ARG A 435 -16.58 17.52 -13.97
N VAL A 436 -17.28 17.15 -12.90
CA VAL A 436 -16.78 16.20 -11.89
C VAL A 436 -17.63 14.94 -11.89
N ARG A 437 -16.98 13.79 -11.87
CA ARG A 437 -17.62 12.46 -11.78
C ARG A 437 -16.95 11.65 -10.69
N SER A 438 -17.67 11.38 -9.62
CA SER A 438 -17.25 10.51 -8.52
C SER A 438 -17.71 9.07 -8.73
N GLY A 439 -17.16 8.13 -7.95
CA GLY A 439 -17.52 6.71 -8.04
C GLY A 439 -16.96 5.99 -9.28
N MET A 440 -15.96 6.58 -9.96
CA MET A 440 -15.31 5.95 -11.09
C MET A 440 -14.29 4.89 -10.62
N ALA A 441 -13.81 4.07 -11.55
CA ALA A 441 -12.73 3.13 -11.27
C ALA A 441 -11.65 3.20 -12.36
N ILE A 442 -10.39 3.03 -11.96
CA ILE A 442 -9.25 2.88 -12.86
C ILE A 442 -8.87 1.40 -12.89
N LEU A 443 -8.86 0.82 -14.10
CA LEU A 443 -8.31 -0.49 -14.36
C LEU A 443 -6.94 -0.33 -15.03
N SER A 444 -5.89 -0.77 -14.34
CA SER A 444 -4.50 -0.68 -14.80
C SER A 444 -3.96 -2.06 -15.17
N LEU A 445 -3.30 -2.13 -16.32
CA LEU A 445 -2.64 -3.32 -16.84
C LEU A 445 -1.14 -3.12 -16.78
N ILE A 446 -0.47 -3.82 -15.87
CA ILE A 446 1.00 -3.84 -15.83
C ILE A 446 1.46 -4.96 -16.77
N CYS A 447 2.22 -4.59 -17.78
CA CYS A 447 2.42 -5.46 -18.93
C CYS A 447 3.72 -5.16 -19.68
N ASN A 448 4.09 -6.05 -20.59
CA ASN A 448 5.25 -5.88 -21.45
C ASN A 448 4.99 -4.80 -22.50
N VAL A 449 5.67 -3.66 -22.35
CA VAL A 449 5.53 -2.48 -23.21
C VAL A 449 5.87 -2.79 -24.68
N GLU A 450 6.80 -3.72 -24.94
CA GLU A 450 7.18 -4.10 -26.32
C GLU A 450 6.03 -4.78 -27.08
N ARG A 451 5.04 -5.34 -26.36
CA ARG A 451 3.89 -6.05 -26.94
C ARG A 451 2.57 -5.29 -26.77
N THR A 452 2.64 -3.98 -26.54
CA THR A 452 1.47 -3.12 -26.24
C THR A 452 0.32 -3.31 -27.22
N SER A 453 0.57 -3.30 -28.53
CA SER A 453 -0.50 -3.42 -29.55
C SER A 453 -1.31 -4.71 -29.42
N GLU A 454 -0.63 -5.83 -29.15
CA GLU A 454 -1.29 -7.13 -28.95
C GLU A 454 -2.12 -7.14 -27.66
N ILE A 455 -1.57 -6.59 -26.59
CA ILE A 455 -2.22 -6.50 -25.28
C ILE A 455 -3.47 -5.64 -25.37
N LEU A 456 -3.38 -4.47 -26.02
CA LEU A 456 -4.50 -3.56 -26.25
C LEU A 456 -5.60 -4.22 -27.07
N LEU A 457 -5.24 -4.89 -28.17
CA LEU A 457 -6.20 -5.59 -29.02
C LEU A 457 -6.99 -6.64 -28.22
N ARG A 458 -6.28 -7.48 -27.44
CA ARG A 458 -6.93 -8.50 -26.59
C ARG A 458 -7.82 -7.87 -25.53
N THR A 459 -7.33 -6.82 -24.87
CA THR A 459 -8.07 -6.10 -23.82
C THR A 459 -9.36 -5.50 -24.36
N LEU A 460 -9.29 -4.73 -25.44
CA LEU A 460 -10.44 -4.10 -26.06
C LEU A 460 -11.45 -5.13 -26.58
N ARG A 461 -10.96 -6.24 -27.15
CA ARG A 461 -11.83 -7.35 -27.56
C ARG A 461 -12.59 -7.95 -26.38
N CYS A 462 -11.92 -8.18 -25.25
CA CYS A 462 -12.57 -8.66 -24.02
C CYS A 462 -13.63 -7.68 -23.52
N CYS A 463 -13.33 -6.37 -23.50
CA CYS A 463 -14.28 -5.34 -23.10
C CYS A 463 -15.49 -5.29 -24.04
N TRP A 464 -15.27 -5.38 -25.36
CA TRP A 464 -16.32 -5.30 -26.37
C TRP A 464 -17.28 -6.49 -26.31
N LEU A 465 -16.75 -7.73 -26.17
CA LEU A 465 -17.55 -8.95 -26.05
C LEU A 465 -18.46 -8.92 -24.80
N ARG A 466 -17.97 -8.31 -23.71
CA ARG A 466 -18.76 -8.17 -22.48
C ARG A 466 -19.81 -7.07 -22.59
N ALA A 467 -19.49 -5.95 -23.23
CA ALA A 467 -20.45 -4.87 -23.46
C ALA A 467 -21.61 -5.29 -24.38
N SER A 468 -21.37 -6.24 -25.30
CA SER A 468 -22.39 -6.79 -26.21
C SER A 468 -23.22 -7.92 -25.60
N THR A 469 -22.87 -8.40 -24.41
CA THR A 469 -23.58 -9.46 -23.67
C THR A 469 -24.19 -8.98 -22.35
N CYS A 470 -23.94 -7.74 -21.92
CA CYS A 470 -24.71 -7.09 -20.85
C CYS A 470 -26.11 -6.72 -21.39
N PRO A 471 -27.20 -7.23 -20.79
CA PRO A 471 -28.57 -6.90 -21.18
C PRO A 471 -28.94 -5.43 -20.92
#